data_AF-A0A439DTV5-F1
#
_entry.id   AF-A0A439DTV5-F1
#
_cell.length_a   1.000
_cell.length_b   1.000
_cell.length_c   1.000
_cell.angle_alpha   90.00
_cell.angle_beta   90.00
_cell.angle_gamma   90.00
#
_symmetry.space_group_name_H-M   'P 1'
#
loop_
_entity.id
_entity.type
_entity.pdbx_description
1 polymer ?
#
loop_
_entity_poly.entity_id
_entity_poly.type
_entity_poly.pdbx_seq_one_letter_code
_entity_poly.pdbx_strand_id
1 'polypeptide(L)'
;MSAVPNATEWLQVVLVGDHQTAERTEMLEEMAARHDAAIAAVFSYAPGEAAGCQELADIDQLVSAIGHAIRRRLPIWMPYPIEDLGREQHFRRLALVLQRHGLNMLAGPELMPCPIDGGMSEIDFALRSEVRAVDTLDRAALAAAAARPLLREIEATLTATALSDRQDDRVAVPIGPERQPVERGEEGSAAVDKADLDTEVSPPPTLPPPHAPWVLREPLLRRFATWLTRNCGLTQAAAARCLSATGHRTPHGRLWQQATVSALVKGRYARSCGGARRRARRIH
;
A
#
# COMPACT_ATOMS: atom_id res chain seq x y z
N MET A 1 36.67 -35.82 -1.57
CA MET A 1 35.30 -35.66 -2.10
C MET A 1 35.12 -34.19 -2.41
N SER A 2 35.38 -33.80 -3.66
CA SER A 2 35.26 -32.42 -4.12
C SER A 2 33.78 -32.08 -4.27
N ALA A 3 33.34 -31.02 -3.59
CA ALA A 3 32.07 -30.37 -3.92
C ALA A 3 32.25 -29.71 -5.29
N VAL A 4 31.51 -30.21 -6.28
CA VAL A 4 31.35 -29.55 -7.58
C VAL A 4 30.64 -28.22 -7.30
N PRO A 5 31.19 -27.05 -7.70
CA PRO A 5 30.46 -25.81 -7.58
C PRO A 5 29.19 -25.92 -8.42
N ASN A 6 28.04 -25.67 -7.76
CA ASN A 6 26.73 -25.62 -8.38
C ASN A 6 26.78 -24.79 -9.67
N ALA A 7 26.12 -25.28 -10.72
CA ALA A 7 25.91 -24.52 -11.94
C ALA A 7 25.50 -23.09 -11.59
N THR A 8 26.24 -22.10 -12.09
CA THR A 8 25.88 -20.70 -11.96
C THR A 8 24.46 -20.55 -12.50
N GLU A 9 23.47 -20.40 -11.62
CA GLU A 9 22.10 -20.17 -12.04
C GLU A 9 22.02 -18.73 -12.54
N TRP A 10 22.13 -18.57 -13.86
CA TRP A 10 21.99 -17.27 -14.49
C TRP A 10 20.57 -16.75 -14.29
N LEU A 11 20.45 -15.51 -13.82
CA LEU A 11 19.16 -14.85 -13.66
C LEU A 11 18.52 -14.66 -15.04
N GLN A 12 17.40 -15.33 -15.29
CA GLN A 12 16.64 -15.16 -16.51
C GLN A 12 15.73 -13.93 -16.39
N VAL A 13 15.81 -12.98 -17.32
CA VAL A 13 15.03 -11.73 -17.29
C VAL A 13 14.22 -11.55 -18.58
N VAL A 14 13.07 -10.88 -18.47
CA VAL A 14 12.30 -10.42 -19.64
C VAL A 14 12.67 -8.97 -19.91
N LEU A 15 13.31 -8.69 -21.05
CA LEU A 15 13.63 -7.34 -21.47
C LEU A 15 12.37 -6.64 -21.99
N VAL A 16 12.09 -5.45 -21.46
CA VAL A 16 11.00 -4.59 -21.90
C VAL A 16 11.51 -3.17 -22.09
N GLY A 17 11.14 -2.55 -23.21
CA GLY A 17 11.43 -1.15 -23.52
C GLY A 17 10.75 -0.74 -24.82
N ASP A 18 11.03 0.45 -25.33
CA ASP A 18 10.59 0.81 -26.67
C ASP A 18 11.43 0.11 -27.76
N HIS A 19 11.10 0.35 -29.03
CA HIS A 19 11.87 -0.20 -30.15
C HIS A 19 13.34 0.26 -30.17
N GLN A 20 13.67 1.46 -29.69
CA GLN A 20 15.06 1.91 -29.61
C GLN A 20 15.85 1.12 -28.57
N THR A 21 15.21 0.75 -27.46
CA THR A 21 15.77 -0.14 -26.46
C THR A 21 15.97 -1.55 -27.02
N ALA A 22 15.00 -2.07 -27.78
CA ALA A 22 15.10 -3.39 -28.40
C ALA A 22 16.16 -3.46 -29.52
N GLU A 23 16.39 -2.38 -30.26
CA GLU A 23 17.47 -2.29 -31.25
C GLU A 23 18.87 -2.44 -30.62
N ARG A 24 19.00 -2.17 -29.32
CA ARG A 24 20.26 -2.31 -28.56
C ARG A 24 20.40 -3.66 -27.86
N THR A 25 19.63 -4.68 -28.27
CA THR A 25 19.60 -5.98 -27.58
C THR A 25 20.99 -6.61 -27.42
N GLU A 26 21.86 -6.61 -28.44
CA GLU A 26 23.21 -7.19 -28.34
C GLU A 26 24.04 -6.54 -27.20
N MET A 27 24.02 -5.21 -27.12
CA MET A 27 24.68 -4.47 -26.03
C MET A 27 24.05 -4.80 -24.66
N LEU A 28 22.72 -4.97 -24.62
CA LEU A 28 22.00 -5.30 -23.39
C LEU A 28 22.23 -6.75 -22.95
N GLU A 29 22.45 -7.69 -23.87
CA GLU A 29 22.86 -9.06 -23.56
C GLU A 29 24.24 -9.08 -22.91
N GLU A 30 25.21 -8.32 -23.43
CA GLU A 30 26.52 -8.15 -22.79
C GLU A 30 26.41 -7.52 -21.40
N MET A 31 25.48 -6.58 -21.21
CA MET A 31 25.21 -5.98 -19.90
C MET A 31 24.61 -7.00 -18.94
N ALA A 32 23.59 -7.75 -19.36
CA ALA A 32 22.98 -8.79 -18.54
C ALA A 32 24.03 -9.83 -18.12
N ALA A 33 24.87 -10.27 -19.06
CA ALA A 33 25.93 -11.25 -18.80
C ALA A 33 26.94 -10.76 -17.75
N ARG A 34 27.25 -9.45 -17.70
CA ARG A 34 28.10 -8.86 -16.65
C ARG A 34 27.50 -8.93 -15.24
N HIS A 35 26.20 -9.15 -15.14
CA HIS A 35 25.46 -9.30 -13.89
C HIS A 35 24.93 -10.72 -13.67
N ASP A 36 25.57 -11.73 -14.31
CA ASP A 36 25.15 -13.14 -14.26
C ASP A 36 23.67 -13.34 -14.66
N ALA A 37 23.18 -12.52 -15.60
CA ALA A 37 21.83 -12.56 -16.11
C ALA A 37 21.79 -12.86 -17.62
N ALA A 38 20.69 -13.43 -18.09
CA ALA A 38 20.42 -13.66 -19.51
C ALA A 38 19.01 -13.21 -19.86
N ILE A 39 18.87 -12.65 -21.07
CA ILE A 39 17.58 -12.22 -21.60
C ILE A 39 16.84 -13.45 -22.14
N ALA A 40 15.73 -13.80 -21.50
CA ALA A 40 14.90 -14.94 -21.88
C ALA A 40 13.86 -14.60 -22.95
N ALA A 41 13.43 -13.34 -23.00
CA ALA A 41 12.49 -12.83 -23.98
C ALA A 41 12.61 -11.30 -24.08
N VAL A 42 12.30 -10.76 -25.26
CA VAL A 42 12.27 -9.32 -25.54
C VAL A 42 10.85 -8.93 -25.96
N PHE A 43 10.30 -7.90 -25.35
CA PHE A 43 9.05 -7.28 -25.74
C PHE A 43 9.28 -5.79 -25.93
N SER A 44 8.76 -5.25 -27.02
CA SER A 44 8.95 -3.84 -27.33
C SER A 44 7.73 -3.21 -27.94
N TYR A 45 7.52 -1.94 -27.64
CA TYR A 45 6.43 -1.10 -28.14
C TYR A 45 6.98 0.13 -28.87
N ALA A 46 6.10 0.91 -29.52
CA ALA A 46 6.55 2.03 -30.34
C ALA A 46 7.16 3.15 -29.48
N PRO A 47 8.20 3.85 -29.98
CA PRO A 47 8.82 4.96 -29.24
C PRO A 47 7.79 6.02 -28.85
N GLY A 48 7.75 6.37 -27.56
CA GLY A 48 6.81 7.35 -27.01
C GLY A 48 5.36 6.88 -26.86
N GLU A 49 5.03 5.65 -27.27
CA GLU A 49 3.68 5.08 -27.13
C GLU A 49 3.22 5.09 -25.67
N ALA A 50 4.07 4.60 -24.76
CA ALA A 50 3.78 4.60 -23.33
C ALA A 50 3.57 6.01 -22.78
N ALA A 51 4.37 6.98 -23.20
CA ALA A 51 4.24 8.37 -22.77
C ALA A 51 2.93 9.03 -23.25
N GLY A 52 2.43 8.61 -24.42
CA GLY A 52 1.20 9.09 -25.04
C GLY A 52 -0.07 8.50 -24.43
N CYS A 53 0.01 7.28 -23.89
CA CYS A 53 -1.13 6.60 -23.28
C CYS A 53 -1.38 7.07 -21.83
N GLN A 54 -2.65 7.09 -21.42
CA GLN A 54 -2.99 7.26 -20.00
C GLN A 54 -2.85 5.92 -19.26
N GLU A 55 -3.35 4.85 -19.87
CA GLU A 55 -3.36 3.51 -19.30
C GLU A 55 -2.35 2.59 -20.00
N LEU A 56 -1.51 1.92 -19.20
CA LEU A 56 -0.54 0.95 -19.71
C LEU A 56 -1.18 -0.33 -20.24
N ALA A 57 -2.45 -0.58 -19.88
CA ALA A 57 -3.22 -1.71 -20.37
C ALA A 57 -3.53 -1.61 -21.88
N ASP A 58 -3.43 -0.41 -22.46
CA ASP A 58 -3.66 -0.19 -23.89
C ASP A 58 -2.45 -0.58 -24.76
N ILE A 59 -1.31 -0.94 -24.15
CA ILE A 59 -0.08 -1.33 -24.83
C ILE A 59 0.02 -2.85 -24.83
N ASP A 60 -0.46 -3.47 -25.91
CA ASP A 60 -0.56 -4.94 -26.03
C ASP A 60 0.77 -5.66 -25.75
N GLN A 61 1.89 -5.09 -26.19
CA GLN A 61 3.22 -5.66 -26.00
C GLN A 61 3.64 -5.66 -24.52
N LEU A 62 3.29 -4.61 -23.78
CA LEU A 62 3.56 -4.51 -22.35
C LEU A 62 2.69 -5.50 -21.56
N VAL A 63 1.41 -5.61 -21.90
CA VAL A 63 0.49 -6.60 -21.30
C VAL A 63 0.98 -8.02 -21.57
N SER A 64 1.45 -8.29 -22.80
CA SER A 64 2.03 -9.57 -23.19
C SER A 64 3.30 -9.88 -22.41
N ALA A 65 4.18 -8.90 -22.21
CA ALA A 65 5.40 -9.04 -21.42
C ALA A 65 5.08 -9.38 -19.95
N ILE A 66 4.14 -8.67 -19.34
CA ILE A 66 3.68 -8.93 -17.97
C ILE A 66 3.08 -10.35 -17.86
N GLY A 67 2.21 -10.73 -18.79
CA GLY A 67 1.63 -12.07 -18.83
C GLY A 67 2.69 -13.17 -18.99
N HIS A 68 3.71 -12.94 -19.83
CA HIS A 68 4.84 -13.84 -19.99
C HIS A 68 5.65 -13.97 -18.70
N ALA A 69 6.02 -12.84 -18.09
CA ALA A 69 6.78 -12.76 -16.85
C ALA A 69 6.07 -13.49 -15.69
N ILE A 70 4.77 -13.23 -15.50
CA ILE A 70 3.95 -13.89 -14.46
C ILE A 70 3.92 -15.41 -14.67
N ARG A 71 3.63 -15.85 -15.89
CA ARG A 71 3.52 -17.28 -16.22
C ARG A 71 4.84 -18.02 -16.04
N ARG A 72 5.97 -17.39 -16.37
CA ARG A 72 7.31 -17.99 -16.30
C ARG A 72 8.03 -17.71 -14.97
N ARG A 73 7.45 -16.88 -14.11
CA ARG A 73 8.06 -16.38 -12.87
C ARG A 73 9.41 -15.68 -13.09
N LEU A 74 9.50 -14.90 -14.17
CA LEU A 74 10.70 -14.16 -14.53
C LEU A 74 10.56 -12.69 -14.13
N PRO A 75 11.59 -12.04 -13.58
CA PRO A 75 11.61 -10.59 -13.41
C PRO A 75 11.58 -9.88 -14.77
N ILE A 76 11.02 -8.67 -14.77
CA ILE A 76 11.08 -7.77 -15.94
C ILE A 76 12.27 -6.84 -15.76
N TRP A 77 13.11 -6.72 -16.78
CA TRP A 77 14.20 -5.75 -16.83
C TRP A 77 13.86 -4.61 -17.79
N MET A 78 13.90 -3.38 -17.27
CA MET A 78 13.78 -2.15 -18.04
C MET A 78 15.06 -1.32 -17.86
N PRO A 79 15.97 -1.31 -18.85
CA PRO A 79 17.23 -0.59 -18.75
C PRO A 79 17.06 0.94 -18.70
N TYR A 80 16.03 1.47 -19.38
CA TYR A 80 15.79 2.91 -19.54
C TYR A 80 14.32 3.27 -19.22
N PRO A 81 13.85 3.02 -17.99
CA PRO A 81 12.43 3.09 -17.67
C PRO A 81 11.82 4.49 -17.80
N ILE A 82 12.61 5.56 -17.61
CA ILE A 82 12.11 6.93 -17.70
C ILE A 82 11.95 7.34 -19.16
N GLU A 83 12.89 6.93 -20.00
CA GLU A 83 12.88 7.14 -21.44
C GLU A 83 11.78 6.32 -22.12
N ASP A 84 11.69 5.03 -21.77
CA ASP A 84 10.77 4.07 -22.37
C ASP A 84 9.32 4.31 -21.94
N LEU A 85 9.06 4.68 -20.68
CA LEU A 85 7.68 4.90 -20.19
C LEU A 85 7.26 6.38 -20.25
N GLY A 86 8.22 7.32 -20.26
CA GLY A 86 8.01 8.76 -20.33
C GLY A 86 7.33 9.40 -19.12
N ARG A 87 6.70 8.61 -18.23
CA ARG A 87 6.02 9.11 -17.03
C ARG A 87 6.37 8.27 -15.82
N GLU A 88 6.72 8.94 -14.72
CA GLU A 88 7.03 8.27 -13.46
C GLU A 88 5.84 7.45 -12.93
N GLN A 89 4.60 7.90 -13.17
CA GLN A 89 3.40 7.16 -12.79
C GLN A 89 3.33 5.76 -13.42
N HIS A 90 3.78 5.61 -14.67
CA HIS A 90 3.72 4.36 -15.41
C HIS A 90 4.74 3.37 -14.85
N PHE A 91 5.94 3.85 -14.58
CA PHE A 91 6.97 3.09 -13.88
C PHE A 91 6.46 2.55 -12.53
N ARG A 92 5.81 3.41 -11.73
CA ARG A 92 5.26 3.05 -10.42
C ARG A 92 4.13 2.01 -10.54
N ARG A 93 3.22 2.17 -11.50
CA ARG A 93 2.10 1.24 -11.76
C ARG A 93 2.61 -0.14 -12.18
N LEU A 94 3.58 -0.20 -13.10
CA LEU A 94 4.18 -1.46 -13.55
C LEU A 94 4.87 -2.21 -12.40
N ALA A 95 5.69 -1.51 -11.60
CA ALA A 95 6.35 -2.09 -10.44
C ALA A 95 5.33 -2.73 -9.46
N LEU A 96 4.21 -2.05 -9.21
CA LEU A 96 3.16 -2.52 -8.32
C LEU A 96 2.47 -3.79 -8.82
N VAL A 97 2.15 -3.84 -10.12
CA VAL A 97 1.55 -5.04 -10.74
C VAL A 97 2.47 -6.24 -10.57
N LEU A 98 3.75 -6.09 -10.90
CA LEU A 98 4.73 -7.18 -10.76
C LEU A 98 4.88 -7.65 -9.31
N GLN A 99 4.95 -6.71 -8.36
CA GLN A 99 5.04 -7.02 -6.93
C GLN A 99 3.81 -7.79 -6.42
N ARG A 100 2.60 -7.47 -6.90
CA ARG A 100 1.38 -8.23 -6.57
C ARG A 100 1.47 -9.70 -7.02
N HIS A 101 2.22 -9.98 -8.07
CA HIS A 101 2.49 -11.33 -8.55
C HIS A 101 3.76 -11.96 -7.95
N GLY A 102 4.39 -11.31 -6.97
CA GLY A 102 5.64 -11.77 -6.34
C GLY A 102 6.86 -11.66 -7.26
N LEU A 103 6.80 -10.79 -8.27
CA LEU A 103 7.90 -10.51 -9.18
C LEU A 103 8.51 -9.14 -8.87
N ASN A 104 9.75 -8.94 -9.29
CA ASN A 104 10.40 -7.64 -9.23
C ASN A 104 10.63 -7.09 -10.64
N MET A 105 10.61 -5.76 -10.72
CA MET A 105 11.08 -5.01 -11.87
C MET A 105 12.53 -4.62 -11.59
N LEU A 106 13.43 -4.95 -12.51
CA LEU A 106 14.83 -4.54 -12.49
C LEU A 106 14.94 -3.28 -13.34
N ALA A 107 15.49 -2.22 -12.77
CA ALA A 107 15.58 -0.92 -13.41
C ALA A 107 17.04 -0.54 -13.65
N GLY A 108 17.29 0.16 -14.75
CA GLY A 108 18.60 0.69 -15.06
C GLY A 108 19.57 -0.34 -15.64
N PRO A 109 20.77 0.11 -16.02
CA PRO A 109 21.79 -0.73 -16.64
C PRO A 109 22.35 -1.80 -15.69
N GLU A 110 22.25 -1.58 -14.38
CA GLU A 110 22.81 -2.43 -13.32
C GLU A 110 21.81 -3.49 -12.79
N LEU A 111 20.67 -3.67 -13.46
CA LEU A 111 19.60 -4.59 -13.04
C LEU A 111 19.14 -4.34 -11.59
N MET A 112 19.07 -3.07 -11.19
CA MET A 112 18.75 -2.72 -9.81
C MET A 112 17.30 -3.08 -9.48
N PRO A 113 17.06 -3.92 -8.46
CA PRO A 113 15.71 -4.28 -8.07
C PRO A 113 14.93 -3.05 -7.63
N CYS A 114 13.72 -2.88 -8.17
CA CYS A 114 12.83 -1.84 -7.72
C CYS A 114 12.51 -2.10 -6.23
N PRO A 115 12.59 -1.06 -5.35
CA PRO A 115 12.28 -1.23 -3.95
C PRO A 115 10.89 -1.84 -3.78
N ILE A 116 10.83 -2.96 -3.04
CA ILE A 116 9.57 -3.57 -2.63
C ILE A 116 9.02 -2.83 -1.40
N ASP A 117 9.88 -2.39 -0.50
CA ASP A 117 9.48 -1.61 0.67
C ASP A 117 10.07 -0.22 0.55
N GLY A 118 9.21 0.79 0.60
CA GLY A 118 9.58 2.14 0.15
C GLY A 118 9.16 2.40 -1.29
N GLY A 119 8.89 3.66 -1.60
CA GLY A 119 8.98 4.17 -2.97
C GLY A 119 10.21 5.05 -3.09
N MET A 120 10.48 5.56 -4.30
CA MET A 120 11.50 6.61 -4.48
C MET A 120 11.10 7.92 -3.77
N SER A 121 9.83 8.07 -3.40
CA SER A 121 9.29 9.14 -2.56
C SER A 121 8.46 8.61 -1.37
N GLU A 122 8.29 9.43 -0.33
CA GLU A 122 7.43 9.10 0.84
C GLU A 122 5.95 8.92 0.46
N ILE A 123 5.49 9.63 -0.57
CA ILE A 123 4.12 9.52 -1.09
C ILE A 123 3.93 8.15 -1.74
N ASP A 124 4.92 7.68 -2.50
CA ASP A 124 4.89 6.36 -3.11
C ASP A 124 4.92 5.25 -2.07
N PHE A 125 5.70 5.42 -1.01
CA PHE A 125 5.67 4.49 0.12
C PHE A 125 4.28 4.42 0.76
N ALA A 126 3.67 5.58 1.05
CA ALA A 126 2.34 5.64 1.65
C ALA A 126 1.28 5.00 0.74
N LEU A 127 1.28 5.33 -0.56
CA LEU A 127 0.36 4.75 -1.54
C LEU A 127 0.54 3.22 -1.64
N ARG A 128 1.78 2.73 -1.73
CA ARG A 128 2.08 1.29 -1.80
C ARG A 128 1.65 0.56 -0.53
N SER A 129 1.86 1.17 0.64
CA SER A 129 1.43 0.60 1.92
C SER A 129 -0.10 0.50 2.01
N GLU A 130 -0.81 1.51 1.52
CA GLU A 130 -2.28 1.54 1.52
C GLU A 130 -2.86 0.52 0.54
N VAL A 131 -2.35 0.44 -0.70
CA VAL A 131 -2.78 -0.57 -1.68
C VAL A 131 -2.57 -1.98 -1.13
N ARG A 132 -1.44 -2.25 -0.47
CA ARG A 132 -1.19 -3.54 0.18
C ARG A 132 -2.16 -3.82 1.33
N ALA A 133 -2.48 -2.81 2.13
CA ALA A 133 -3.45 -2.94 3.21
C ALA A 133 -4.85 -3.26 2.66
N VAL A 134 -5.27 -2.58 1.60
CA VAL A 134 -6.53 -2.84 0.89
C VAL A 134 -6.55 -4.24 0.28
N ASP A 135 -5.49 -4.66 -0.41
CA ASP A 135 -5.39 -6.01 -0.98
C ASP A 135 -5.38 -7.10 0.10
N THR A 136 -4.84 -6.81 1.28
CA THR A 136 -4.86 -7.72 2.42
C THR A 136 -6.26 -7.82 3.01
N LEU A 137 -6.97 -6.69 3.12
CA LEU A 137 -8.35 -6.64 3.56
C LEU A 137 -9.28 -7.37 2.58
N ASP A 138 -9.14 -7.15 1.28
CA ASP A 138 -9.91 -7.81 0.23
C ASP A 138 -9.71 -9.33 0.27
N ARG A 139 -8.45 -9.79 0.32
CA ARG A 139 -8.15 -11.23 0.48
C ARG A 139 -8.74 -11.81 1.76
N ALA A 140 -8.68 -11.09 2.88
CA ALA A 140 -9.29 -11.52 4.13
C ALA A 140 -10.82 -11.57 4.04
N ALA A 141 -11.45 -10.60 3.38
CA ALA A 141 -12.89 -10.57 3.14
C ALA A 141 -13.34 -11.72 2.25
N LEU A 142 -12.63 -12.00 1.15
CA LEU A 142 -12.87 -13.14 0.27
C LEU A 142 -12.69 -14.46 1.00
N ALA A 143 -11.62 -14.61 1.80
CA ALA A 143 -11.40 -15.80 2.63
C ALA A 143 -12.52 -16.01 3.66
N ALA A 144 -12.97 -14.95 4.33
CA ALA A 144 -14.08 -15.02 5.28
C ALA A 144 -15.42 -15.34 4.59
N ALA A 145 -15.65 -14.79 3.39
CA ALA A 145 -16.81 -15.08 2.58
C ALA A 145 -16.82 -16.54 2.08
N ALA A 146 -15.66 -17.11 1.73
CA ALA A 146 -15.51 -18.50 1.29
C ALA A 146 -15.50 -19.51 2.46
N ALA A 147 -15.03 -19.12 3.66
CA ALA A 147 -15.00 -20.00 4.83
C ALA A 147 -16.41 -20.34 5.36
N ARG A 148 -17.37 -19.42 5.25
CA ARG A 148 -18.76 -19.63 5.70
C ARG A 148 -19.50 -20.75 4.97
N PRO A 149 -19.53 -20.81 3.62
CA PRO A 149 -20.16 -21.91 2.90
C PRO A 149 -19.40 -23.23 3.11
N LEU A 150 -18.06 -23.21 3.15
CA LEU A 150 -17.25 -24.41 3.40
C LEU A 150 -17.49 -25.00 4.80
N LEU A 151 -17.59 -24.15 5.83
CA LEU A 151 -17.93 -24.61 7.18
C LEU A 151 -19.34 -25.21 7.25
N ARG A 152 -20.33 -24.59 6.58
CA ARG A 152 -21.69 -25.14 6.50
C ARG A 152 -21.74 -26.48 5.77
N GLU A 153 -20.96 -26.64 4.72
CA GLU A 153 -20.86 -27.91 3.98
C GLU A 153 -20.21 -29.00 4.83
N ILE A 154 -19.18 -28.66 5.60
CA ILE A 154 -18.56 -29.55 6.59
C ILE A 154 -19.55 -29.91 7.70
N GLU A 155 -20.27 -28.95 8.27
CA GLU A 155 -21.29 -29.20 9.30
C GLU A 155 -22.43 -30.08 8.76
N ALA A 156 -22.88 -29.83 7.53
CA ALA A 156 -23.91 -30.63 6.88
C ALA A 156 -23.45 -32.07 6.62
N THR A 157 -22.22 -32.26 6.15
CA THR A 157 -21.64 -33.60 5.95
C THR A 157 -21.40 -34.32 7.27
N LEU A 158 -20.82 -33.67 8.28
CA LEU A 158 -20.66 -34.25 9.62
C LEU A 158 -22.00 -34.61 10.26
N THR A 159 -23.04 -33.78 10.08
CA THR A 159 -24.39 -34.08 10.57
C THR A 159 -25.01 -35.25 9.80
N ALA A 160 -24.84 -35.32 8.48
CA ALA A 160 -25.31 -36.44 7.68
C ALA A 160 -24.62 -37.75 8.06
N THR A 161 -23.30 -37.73 8.31
CA THR A 161 -22.55 -38.89 8.83
C THR A 161 -23.03 -39.29 10.22
N ALA A 162 -23.21 -38.34 11.14
CA ALA A 162 -23.73 -38.62 12.47
C ALA A 162 -25.18 -39.14 12.47
N LEU A 163 -26.00 -38.74 11.50
CA LEU A 163 -27.34 -39.28 11.28
C LEU A 163 -27.30 -40.69 10.65
N SER A 164 -26.33 -40.95 9.78
CA SER A 164 -26.07 -42.29 9.23
C SER A 164 -25.62 -43.27 10.32
N ASP A 165 -24.69 -42.87 11.18
CA ASP A 165 -24.20 -43.68 12.31
C ASP A 165 -25.32 -43.98 13.33
N ARG A 166 -26.25 -43.04 13.53
CA ARG A 166 -27.42 -43.23 14.40
C ARG A 166 -28.48 -44.15 13.81
N GLN A 167 -28.49 -44.40 12.51
CA GLN A 167 -29.44 -45.30 11.89
C GLN A 167 -29.04 -46.78 12.07
N ASP A 168 -27.76 -47.05 12.34
CA ASP A 168 -27.23 -48.37 12.70
C ASP A 168 -27.42 -48.73 14.19
N ASP A 169 -27.59 -47.75 15.08
CA ASP A 169 -27.79 -47.98 16.52
C ASP A 169 -29.28 -47.92 16.94
N ARG A 170 -30.06 -48.91 16.49
CA ARG A 170 -31.38 -49.21 17.08
C ARG A 170 -31.26 -50.18 18.26
N VAL A 171 -30.74 -49.72 19.41
CA VAL A 171 -31.14 -50.26 20.73
C VAL A 171 -31.04 -49.17 21.83
N ALA A 172 -32.21 -48.77 22.33
CA ALA A 172 -32.55 -48.17 23.64
C ALA A 172 -31.85 -46.87 24.13
N VAL A 173 -32.41 -45.96 24.95
CA VAL A 173 -33.72 -45.43 25.40
C VAL A 173 -33.35 -44.12 26.16
N PRO A 174 -34.21 -43.08 26.25
CA PRO A 174 -33.81 -41.71 26.62
C PRO A 174 -34.30 -41.23 28.00
N ILE A 175 -33.55 -40.34 28.68
CA ILE A 175 -34.01 -39.45 29.77
C ILE A 175 -33.09 -38.21 29.75
N GLY A 176 -33.51 -37.01 29.35
CA GLY A 176 -34.33 -36.07 30.12
C GLY A 176 -33.57 -34.72 30.27
N PRO A 177 -34.25 -33.59 30.52
CA PRO A 177 -34.01 -32.32 29.81
C PRO A 177 -33.40 -31.19 30.67
N GLU A 178 -32.91 -30.10 30.07
CA GLU A 178 -33.38 -28.71 30.36
C GLU A 178 -32.62 -27.54 29.66
N ARG A 179 -33.46 -26.61 29.15
CA ARG A 179 -33.37 -25.13 29.11
C ARG A 179 -32.37 -24.40 28.17
N GLN A 180 -32.86 -24.06 26.96
CA GLN A 180 -33.39 -22.75 26.48
C GLN A 180 -32.73 -21.39 26.90
N PRO A 181 -33.07 -20.24 26.27
CA PRO A 181 -32.25 -19.49 25.31
C PRO A 181 -31.92 -18.04 25.76
N VAL A 182 -31.10 -17.29 25.02
CA VAL A 182 -31.15 -15.81 25.07
C VAL A 182 -31.06 -15.25 23.66
N GLU A 183 -32.12 -14.51 23.32
CA GLU A 183 -32.32 -13.81 22.07
C GLU A 183 -31.54 -12.48 21.97
N ARG A 184 -31.32 -12.08 20.71
CA ARG A 184 -31.65 -10.77 20.12
C ARG A 184 -31.06 -9.48 20.70
N GLY A 185 -30.30 -8.82 19.83
CA GLY A 185 -30.04 -7.39 19.81
C GLY A 185 -29.73 -6.91 18.39
N GLU A 186 -30.77 -6.78 17.56
CA GLU A 186 -30.92 -5.80 16.47
C GLU A 186 -30.59 -4.38 17.03
N GLU A 187 -30.16 -3.33 16.35
CA GLU A 187 -30.00 -2.89 14.97
C GLU A 187 -29.29 -1.51 15.04
N GLY A 188 -28.68 -1.04 13.95
CA GLY A 188 -28.08 0.31 13.93
C GLY A 188 -27.49 0.70 12.59
N SER A 189 -28.37 0.82 11.59
CA SER A 189 -28.09 1.35 10.25
C SER A 189 -27.59 2.80 10.27
N ALA A 190 -26.63 3.11 9.41
CA ALA A 190 -26.54 4.41 8.75
C ALA A 190 -25.93 4.24 7.35
N ALA A 191 -26.78 4.37 6.34
CA ALA A 191 -26.39 4.53 4.94
C ALA A 191 -25.47 5.76 4.80
N VAL A 192 -24.42 5.63 3.99
CA VAL A 192 -23.62 6.77 3.55
C VAL A 192 -23.82 6.93 2.05
N ASP A 193 -24.46 8.03 1.69
CA ASP A 193 -24.60 8.49 0.32
C ASP A 193 -23.24 8.59 -0.37
N LYS A 194 -23.17 8.00 -1.57
CA LYS A 194 -22.16 8.31 -2.57
C LYS A 194 -22.42 9.73 -3.07
N ALA A 195 -21.52 10.65 -2.75
CA ALA A 195 -21.41 11.92 -3.45
C ALA A 195 -19.95 12.17 -3.83
N ASP A 196 -19.74 12.27 -5.15
CA ASP A 196 -18.56 12.82 -5.80
C ASP A 196 -18.15 14.16 -5.18
N LEU A 197 -16.85 14.33 -4.94
CA LEU A 197 -16.22 15.64 -5.07
C LEU A 197 -14.70 15.49 -5.16
N ASP A 198 -14.21 15.63 -6.39
CA ASP A 198 -12.84 16.01 -6.73
C ASP A 198 -12.40 17.18 -5.84
N THR A 199 -11.71 16.84 -4.75
CA THR A 199 -10.99 17.81 -3.95
C THR A 199 -9.54 17.66 -4.35
N GLU A 200 -9.02 18.59 -5.16
CA GLU A 200 -7.58 18.72 -5.37
C GLU A 200 -6.90 18.89 -4.00
N VAL A 201 -6.38 17.78 -3.46
CA VAL A 201 -5.69 17.76 -2.17
C VAL A 201 -4.32 18.40 -2.37
N SER A 202 -4.23 19.69 -2.06
CA SER A 202 -2.96 20.43 -1.97
C SER A 202 -1.93 19.60 -1.17
N PRO A 203 -0.65 19.53 -1.58
CA PRO A 203 0.34 18.62 -0.98
C PRO A 203 0.51 18.83 0.54
N PRO A 204 0.79 17.78 1.31
CA PRO A 204 0.92 17.88 2.76
C PRO A 204 2.10 18.80 3.14
N PRO A 205 1.91 19.67 4.13
CA PRO A 205 3.02 20.47 4.66
C PRO A 205 4.01 19.56 5.40
N THR A 206 5.30 19.78 5.18
CA THR A 206 6.38 19.01 5.82
C THR A 206 6.29 19.09 7.35
N LEU A 207 6.36 17.92 7.99
CA LEU A 207 6.39 17.82 9.45
C LEU A 207 7.78 18.24 9.99
N PRO A 208 7.83 19.03 11.07
CA PRO A 208 9.11 19.37 11.70
C PRO A 208 9.69 18.17 12.45
N PRO A 209 10.99 18.19 12.81
CA PRO A 209 11.55 17.17 13.69
C PRO A 209 10.79 17.11 15.03
N PRO A 210 10.44 15.91 15.56
CA PRO A 210 9.65 15.78 16.77
C PRO A 210 10.24 16.46 18.01
N HIS A 211 11.57 16.53 18.07
CA HIS A 211 12.34 17.09 19.19
C HIS A 211 12.74 18.56 19.00
N ALA A 212 12.35 19.20 17.90
CA ALA A 212 12.68 20.61 17.66
C ALA A 212 12.04 21.53 18.72
N PRO A 213 12.59 22.74 18.97
CA PRO A 213 11.97 23.72 19.84
C PRO A 213 10.51 24.02 19.47
N TRP A 214 9.63 24.19 20.46
CA TRP A 214 8.19 24.38 20.24
C TRP A 214 7.87 25.57 19.33
N VAL A 215 8.65 26.65 19.41
CA VAL A 215 8.50 27.85 18.57
C VAL A 215 8.63 27.53 17.08
N LEU A 216 9.45 26.54 16.71
CA LEU A 216 9.61 26.10 15.33
C LEU A 216 8.55 25.05 14.94
N ARG A 217 8.14 24.21 15.89
CA ARG A 217 7.15 23.15 15.65
C ARG A 217 5.72 23.68 15.52
N GLU A 218 5.30 24.62 16.36
CA GLU A 218 3.92 25.11 16.45
C GLU A 218 3.31 25.56 15.10
N PRO A 219 3.95 26.42 14.29
CA PRO A 219 3.36 26.87 13.03
C PRO A 219 3.23 25.73 12.01
N LEU A 220 4.20 24.82 11.96
CA LEU A 220 4.22 23.69 11.04
C LEU A 220 3.20 22.61 11.44
N LEU A 221 3.13 22.26 12.73
CA LEU A 221 2.13 21.36 13.27
C LEU A 221 0.72 21.92 13.12
N ARG A 222 0.53 23.24 13.26
CA ARG A 222 -0.76 23.89 13.01
C ARG A 222 -1.17 23.80 11.55
N ARG A 223 -0.25 24.05 10.62
CA ARG A 223 -0.49 23.93 9.17
C ARG A 223 -0.85 22.48 8.81
N PHE A 224 -0.11 21.51 9.34
CA PHE A 224 -0.37 20.09 9.14
C PHE A 224 -1.70 19.64 9.75
N ALA A 225 -2.02 20.01 10.98
CA ALA A 225 -3.31 19.67 11.61
C ALA A 225 -4.50 20.31 10.89
N THR A 226 -4.31 21.53 10.34
CA THR A 226 -5.34 22.20 9.53
C THR A 226 -5.53 21.49 8.21
N TRP A 227 -4.44 21.06 7.56
CA TRP A 227 -4.50 20.26 6.33
C TRP A 227 -5.22 18.93 6.54
N LEU A 228 -4.87 18.17 7.59
CA LEU A 228 -5.55 16.91 7.91
C LEU A 228 -7.07 17.11 8.09
N THR A 229 -7.47 18.16 8.80
CA THR A 229 -8.88 18.38 9.14
C THR A 229 -9.70 19.04 8.03
N ARG A 230 -9.10 19.89 7.19
CA ARG A 230 -9.82 20.64 6.15
C ARG A 230 -9.64 20.09 4.75
N ASN A 231 -8.48 19.53 4.43
CA ASN A 231 -8.17 19.05 3.08
C ASN A 231 -8.34 17.53 2.98
N CYS A 232 -8.07 16.79 4.05
CA CYS A 232 -8.25 15.33 4.09
C CYS A 232 -9.54 14.88 4.78
N GLY A 233 -10.37 15.82 5.26
CA GLY A 233 -11.64 15.52 5.92
C GLY A 233 -11.53 14.75 7.25
N LEU A 234 -10.34 14.64 7.85
CA LEU A 234 -10.15 13.89 9.09
C LEU A 234 -10.83 14.58 10.27
N THR A 235 -11.44 13.78 11.15
CA THR A 235 -11.92 14.29 12.44
C THR A 235 -10.76 14.76 13.31
N GLN A 236 -11.00 15.70 14.22
CA GLN A 236 -9.96 16.19 15.16
C GLN A 236 -9.40 15.07 16.05
N ALA A 237 -10.18 14.03 16.33
CA ALA A 237 -9.71 12.84 17.05
C ALA A 237 -8.79 11.97 16.20
N ALA A 238 -9.09 11.79 14.91
CA ALA A 238 -8.22 11.08 13.97
C ALA A 238 -6.90 11.85 13.75
N ALA A 239 -6.97 13.17 13.56
CA ALA A 239 -5.77 14.01 13.45
C ALA A 239 -4.88 13.95 14.72
N ALA A 240 -5.49 13.82 15.91
CA ALA A 240 -4.75 13.64 17.16
C ALA A 240 -3.96 12.31 17.21
N ARG A 241 -4.54 11.24 16.66
CA ARG A 241 -3.84 9.95 16.55
C ARG A 241 -2.66 10.05 15.58
N CYS A 242 -2.83 10.68 14.42
CA CYS A 242 -1.73 10.91 13.45
C CYS A 242 -0.58 11.70 14.07
N LEU A 243 -0.87 12.79 14.78
CA LEU A 243 0.16 13.59 15.45
C LEU A 243 0.87 12.82 16.59
N SER A 244 0.16 11.93 17.29
CA SER A 244 0.76 11.13 18.35
C SER A 244 1.64 10.00 17.80
N ALA A 245 1.20 9.37 16.70
CA ALA A 245 1.89 8.28 16.02
C ALA A 245 3.20 8.75 15.36
N THR A 246 3.24 9.97 14.84
CA THR A 246 4.44 10.61 14.27
C THR A 246 5.46 11.08 15.33
N GLY A 247 5.27 10.69 16.59
CA GLY A 247 6.17 11.02 17.69
C GLY A 247 6.04 12.46 18.22
N HIS A 248 5.16 13.28 17.64
CA HIS A 248 4.93 14.63 18.14
C HIS A 248 4.19 14.61 19.48
N ARG A 249 4.49 15.62 20.29
CA ARG A 249 3.86 15.87 21.59
C ARG A 249 3.45 17.32 21.68
N THR A 250 2.45 17.57 22.52
CA THR A 250 2.03 18.93 22.91
C THR A 250 3.21 19.69 23.56
N PRO A 251 3.13 21.03 23.73
CA PRO A 251 4.23 21.78 24.35
C PRO A 251 4.57 21.31 25.77
N HIS A 252 3.62 20.67 26.46
CA HIS A 252 3.80 20.09 27.79
C HIS A 252 4.18 18.60 27.76
N GLY A 253 4.60 18.07 26.61
CA GLY A 253 5.07 16.68 26.47
C GLY A 253 3.96 15.62 26.45
N ARG A 254 2.68 16.01 26.52
CA ARG A 254 1.54 15.08 26.51
C ARG A 254 1.18 14.62 25.09
N LEU A 255 0.52 13.47 25.00
CA LEU A 255 -0.10 12.97 23.78
C LEU A 255 -1.17 13.93 23.26
N TRP A 256 -1.41 13.88 21.95
CA TRP A 256 -2.44 14.68 21.31
C TRP A 256 -3.82 14.07 21.55
N GLN A 257 -4.76 14.93 21.93
CA GLN A 257 -6.18 14.63 22.07
C GLN A 257 -7.00 15.58 21.18
N GLN A 258 -8.26 15.22 20.90
CA GLN A 258 -9.18 16.03 20.09
C GLN A 258 -9.19 17.51 20.53
N ALA A 259 -9.31 17.77 21.84
CA ALA A 259 -9.34 19.12 22.40
C ALA A 259 -8.04 19.92 22.14
N THR A 260 -6.88 19.25 22.22
CA THR A 260 -5.58 19.86 21.98
C THR A 260 -5.34 20.15 20.50
N VAL A 261 -5.84 19.31 19.59
CA VAL A 261 -5.80 19.57 18.14
C VAL A 261 -6.72 20.74 17.78
N SER A 262 -7.92 20.79 18.36
CA SER A 262 -8.82 21.94 18.23
C SER A 262 -8.16 23.24 18.73
N ALA A 263 -7.40 23.19 19.81
CA ALA A 263 -6.65 24.34 20.32
C ALA A 263 -5.50 24.75 19.39
N LEU A 264 -4.80 23.80 18.78
CA LEU A 264 -3.74 24.03 17.81
C LEU A 264 -4.27 24.70 16.53
N VAL A 265 -5.31 24.14 15.91
CA VAL A 265 -5.92 24.68 14.68
C VAL A 265 -6.47 26.10 14.91
N LYS A 266 -7.05 26.37 16.09
CA LYS A 266 -7.54 27.70 16.49
C LYS A 266 -6.43 28.69 16.90
N GLY A 267 -5.15 28.29 16.80
CA GLY A 267 -4.01 29.14 17.15
C GLY A 267 -3.96 29.55 18.63
N ARG A 268 -4.48 28.72 19.54
CA ARG A 268 -4.48 29.01 20.98
C ARG A 268 -3.07 28.86 21.59
N TYR A 269 -2.21 28.02 21.01
CA TYR A 269 -0.82 27.86 21.46
C TYR A 269 0.08 29.03 21.04
N ALA A 270 -0.07 29.58 19.83
CA ALA A 270 0.63 30.81 19.41
C ALA A 270 0.36 32.00 20.36
N ARG A 271 -0.88 32.12 20.84
CA ARG A 271 -1.29 33.20 21.77
C ARG A 271 -0.67 33.04 23.17
N SER A 272 -0.44 31.81 23.63
CA SER A 272 0.16 31.55 24.94
C SER A 272 1.67 31.86 25.01
N CYS A 273 2.41 31.70 23.91
CA CYS A 273 3.84 32.05 23.83
C CYS A 273 4.09 33.54 23.51
N GLY A 274 3.10 34.24 22.92
CA GLY A 274 3.19 35.67 22.60
C GLY A 274 2.93 36.63 23.76
N GLY A 275 2.40 36.14 24.88
CA GLY A 275 2.07 36.96 26.07
C GLY A 275 3.29 37.52 26.82
N ALA A 276 4.47 36.93 26.64
CA ALA A 276 5.70 37.37 27.32
C ALA A 276 6.39 38.58 26.65
N ARG A 277 5.98 39.01 25.44
CA ARG A 277 6.64 40.11 24.71
C ARG A 277 5.91 41.47 24.72
N ARG A 278 4.76 41.59 25.40
CA ARG A 278 4.00 42.86 25.48
C ARG A 278 4.05 43.58 26.84
N ARG A 279 5.08 43.33 27.66
CA ARG A 279 5.38 44.11 28.90
C ARG A 279 6.75 44.79 28.91
N ALA A 280 7.39 44.99 27.75
CA ALA A 280 8.70 45.65 27.66
C ALA A 280 8.76 46.84 26.67
N ARG A 281 7.62 47.49 26.40
CA ARG A 281 7.59 48.79 25.71
C ARG A 281 6.63 49.74 26.43
N ARG A 282 7.06 50.17 27.61
CA ARG A 282 6.52 51.35 28.28
C ARG A 282 7.55 51.92 29.25
N ILE A 283 8.74 52.23 28.75
CA ILE A 283 9.67 53.18 29.38
C ILE A 283 10.39 53.90 28.23
N HIS A 284 9.87 55.07 27.88
CA HIS A 284 10.56 56.34 27.62
C HIS A 284 9.52 57.36 27.18
#